data_AF-W1WVS5-F1
#
_entry.id   AF-W1WVS5-F1
#
_cell.length_a   1.000
_cell.length_b   1.000
_cell.length_c   1.000
_cell.angle_alpha   90.00
_cell.angle_beta   90.00
_cell.angle_gamma   90.00
#
_symmetry.space_group_name_H-M   'P 1'
#
loop_
_entity.id
_entity.type
_entity.pdbx_description
1 polymer ?
#
loop_
_entity_poly.entity_id
_entity_poly.type
_entity_poly.pdbx_seq_one_letter_code
_entity_poly.pdbx_strand_id
1 'polypeptide(L)' 'MALTDIKVRTARPTDKQYKLTDGSGMHLLVPFNGSEY' A
#
# COMPACT_ATOMS: atom_id res chain seq x y z
N MET A 1 12.38 1.81 5.55
CA MET A 1 12.41 3.04 4.74
C MET A 1 11.05 3.66 4.93
N ALA A 2 10.95 4.82 5.59
CA ALA A 2 9.65 5.34 6.03
C ALA A 2 8.67 5.51 4.85
N LEU A 3 7.40 5.19 5.09
CA LEU A 3 6.33 5.52 4.15
C LEU A 3 6.22 7.04 4.06
N THR A 4 6.36 7.58 2.85
CA THR A 4 6.13 9.00 2.60
C THR A 4 4.71 9.19 2.10
N ASP A 5 4.09 10.32 2.44
CA ASP A 5 2.72 10.66 2.05
C ASP A 5 2.52 10.55 0.53
N ILE A 6 3.51 10.96 -0.26
CA ILE A 6 3.52 10.82 -1.72
C ILE A 6 3.40 9.34 -2.13
N LYS A 7 4.23 8.44 -1.56
CA LYS A 7 4.22 7.01 -1.91
C LYS A 7 2.87 6.37 -1.60
N VAL A 8 2.27 6.73 -0.47
CA VAL A 8 0.94 6.26 -0.06
C VAL A 8 -0.13 6.74 -1.02
N ARG A 9 -0.16 8.03 -1.37
CA ARG A 9 -1.15 8.60 -2.31
C ARG A 9 -1.02 8.07 -3.74
N THR A 10 0.20 7.75 -4.17
CA THR A 10 0.45 7.18 -5.49
C THR A 10 0.28 5.68 -5.56
N ALA A 11 0.07 5.00 -4.42
CA ALA A 11 -0.12 3.56 -4.38
C ALA A 11 -1.44 3.20 -5.10
N ARG A 12 -1.33 2.52 -6.23
CA ARG A 12 -2.49 2.09 -7.01
C ARG A 12 -2.78 0.61 -6.76
N PRO A 13 -4.06 0.22 -6.74
CA PRO A 13 -4.43 -1.17 -6.82
C PRO A 13 -3.79 -1.82 -8.04
N THR A 14 -3.16 -2.96 -7.86
CA THR A 14 -2.63 -3.81 -8.94
C THR A 14 -3.50 -5.05 -9.09
N ASP A 15 -3.19 -5.92 -10.05
CA ASP A 15 -3.89 -7.21 -10.24
C ASP A 15 -3.73 -8.16 -9.05
N LYS A 16 -2.79 -7.87 -8.15
CA LYS A 16 -2.55 -8.59 -6.90
C LYS A 16 -2.42 -7.61 -5.74
N GLN A 17 -2.87 -8.03 -4.57
CA GLN A 17 -2.69 -7.29 -3.32
C GLN A 17 -1.21 -7.24 -2.94
N TYR A 18 -0.76 -6.09 -2.43
CA TYR A 18 0.62 -5.91 -1.97
C TYR A 18 0.70 -5.05 -0.71
N LYS A 19 1.83 -5.15 -0.01
CA LYS A 19 2.10 -4.43 1.24
C LYS A 19 3.24 -3.45 1.04
N LEU A 20 3.05 -2.22 1.50
CA LEU A 20 4.09 -1.19 1.57
C LEU A 20 4.52 -1.07 3.03
N THR A 21 5.75 -1.50 3.35
CA THR A 21 6.30 -1.46 4.72
C THR A 21 7.11 -0.19 4.97
N ASP A 22 6.98 0.39 6.16
CA ASP A 22 7.78 1.56 6.59
C ASP A 22 9.15 1.16 7.20
N GLY A 23 9.34 -0.13 7.48
CA GLY A 23 10.54 -0.69 8.09
C GLY A 23 10.58 -0.60 9.62
N SER A 24 9.53 -0.10 10.27
CA SER A 24 9.36 -0.03 11.72
C SER A 24 8.21 -0.92 12.24
N GLY A 25 7.68 -1.79 11.36
CA GLY A 25 6.64 -2.76 11.68
C GLY A 25 5.24 -2.34 11.19
N MET A 26 5.08 -1.08 10.76
CA MET A 26 3.85 -0.62 10.14
C MET A 26 3.89 -0.86 8.63
N HIS A 27 2.74 -1.24 8.08
CA HIS A 27 2.60 -1.45 6.65
C HIS A 27 1.23 -0.97 6.18
N LEU A 28 1.20 -0.38 4.99
CA LEU A 28 -0.03 -0.12 4.26
C LEU A 28 -0.35 -1.33 3.39
N LEU A 29 -1.57 -1.82 3.51
CA LEU A 29 -2.07 -2.89 2.65
C LEU A 29 -2.84 -2.27 1.47
N VAL A 30 -2.37 -2.51 0.26
CA VAL A 30 -3.02 -2.04 -0.97
C VAL A 30 -3.74 -3.23 -1.59
N PRO A 31 -5.08 -3.24 -1.56
CA PRO A 31 -5.85 -4.34 -2.15
C PRO A 31 -5.85 -4.26 -3.68
N PHE A 32 -6.22 -5.37 -4.33
CA PHE A 32 -6.33 -5.41 -5.79
C PHE A 32 -7.60 -4.68 -6.26
N ASN A 33 -7.60 -4.21 -7.51
CA ASN A 33 -8.71 -3.45 -8.07
C ASN A 33 -9.97 -4.35 -8.13
N GLY A 34 -10.92 -4.14 -7.22
CA GLY A 34 -12.07 -5.02 -7.01
C GLY A 34 -12.38 -5.33 -5.54
N SER A 35 -11.57 -4.86 -4.60
CA SER A 35 -11.94 -4.89 -3.18
C SER A 35 -13.01 -3.82 -2.90
N GLU A 36 -14.27 -4.23 -2.88
CA GLU A 36 -15.30 -3.50 -2.15
C GLU A 36 -15.00 -3.61 -0.64
N TYR A 37 -15.08 -2.49 0.05
CA TYR A 37 -14.95 -2.38 1.51
C TYR A 37 -16.32 -2.57 2.16
#